data_AF-A0A2V7TUV8-F1
#
_entry.id   AF-A0A2V7TUV8-F1
#
_cell.length_a   1.000
_cell.length_b   1.000
_cell.length_c   1.000
_cell.angle_alpha   90.00
_cell.angle_beta   90.00
_cell.angle_gamma   90.00
#
_symmetry.space_group_name_H-M   'P 1'
#
loop_
_entity.id
_entity.type
_entity.pdbx_description
1 polymer ?
#
loop_
_entity_poly.entity_id
_entity_poly.type
_entity_poly.pdbx_seq_one_letter_code
_entity_poly.pdbx_strand_id
1 'polypeptide(L)'
;MTTIDSAPAVPAPKTGLKRYMVVRTFPPGALAGLDATAKKNVNTRNSSQGVSWVYSYANADKTKTFCIYEGPSEQAIRDAASANKIPIDYIVEIPVVLTSR
;
A
#
# COMPACT_ATOMS: atom_id res chain seq x y z
N MET A 1 9.00 25.27 -3.97
CA MET A 1 9.83 24.08 -3.68
C MET A 1 8.90 22.97 -3.28
N THR A 2 8.88 21.86 -4.01
CA THR A 2 8.13 20.66 -3.62
C THR A 2 8.89 20.02 -2.47
N THR A 3 8.31 20.03 -1.27
CA THR A 3 8.88 19.32 -0.12
C THR A 3 8.97 17.84 -0.47
N ILE A 4 10.17 17.27 -0.43
CA ILE A 4 10.38 15.83 -0.60
C ILE A 4 10.30 15.21 0.79
N ASP A 5 9.30 14.36 1.01
CA ASP A 5 9.17 13.63 2.25
C ASP A 5 10.27 12.56 2.36
N SER A 6 10.86 12.42 3.54
CA SER A 6 11.78 11.31 3.83
C SER A 6 11.04 9.98 3.73
N ALA A 7 11.62 9.01 3.02
CA ALA A 7 11.10 7.65 3.01
C ALA A 7 11.25 7.01 4.41
N PRO A 8 10.23 6.33 4.94
CA PRO A 8 10.35 5.62 6.20
C PRO A 8 11.21 4.36 6.05
N ALA A 9 11.79 3.92 7.18
CA ALA A 9 12.32 2.57 7.26
C ALA A 9 11.15 1.58 7.15
N VAL A 10 11.24 0.65 6.19
CA VAL A 10 10.27 -0.43 6.03
C VAL A 10 10.87 -1.68 6.69
N PRO A 11 10.26 -2.21 7.78
CA PRO A 11 10.79 -3.37 8.50
C PRO A 11 10.79 -4.63 7.63
N ALA A 12 11.20 -5.80 8.12
CA ALA A 12 10.98 -7.07 7.42
C ALA A 12 9.50 -7.52 7.57
N PRO A 13 8.94 -8.29 6.62
CA PRO A 13 7.60 -8.84 6.77
C PRO A 13 7.50 -9.76 7.97
N LYS A 14 6.30 -9.83 8.57
CA LYS A 14 6.03 -10.84 9.61
C LYS A 14 6.15 -12.25 9.03
N THR A 15 6.53 -13.22 9.87
CA THR A 15 6.65 -14.63 9.47
C THR A 15 5.39 -15.13 8.77
N GLY A 16 5.58 -15.78 7.62
CA GLY A 16 4.48 -16.30 6.80
C GLY A 16 3.81 -15.28 5.87
N LEU A 17 4.20 -14.00 5.94
CA LEU A 17 3.73 -12.98 5.02
C LEU A 17 4.77 -12.66 3.95
N LYS A 18 4.26 -12.34 2.77
CA LYS A 18 5.01 -11.85 1.62
C LYS A 18 4.79 -10.36 1.45
N ARG A 19 5.77 -9.66 0.88
CA ARG A 19 5.67 -8.22 0.61
C ARG A 19 5.31 -7.96 -0.84
N TYR A 20 4.40 -7.02 -1.06
CA TYR A 20 3.95 -6.61 -2.37
C TYR A 20 4.03 -5.10 -2.54
N MET A 21 4.45 -4.66 -3.72
CA MET A 21 4.22 -3.31 -4.20
C MET A 21 2.91 -3.30 -4.97
N VAL A 22 2.02 -2.36 -4.64
CA VAL A 22 0.74 -2.16 -5.32
C VAL A 22 0.67 -0.75 -5.86
N VAL A 23 0.52 -0.64 -7.18
CA VAL A 23 0.37 0.64 -7.88
C VAL A 23 -1.10 0.88 -8.18
N ARG A 24 -1.57 2.10 -7.96
CA ARG A 24 -2.97 2.49 -8.15
C ARG A 24 -3.07 3.87 -8.75
N THR A 25 -4.10 4.08 -9.57
CA THR A 25 -4.48 5.39 -10.09
C THR A 25 -5.78 5.85 -9.45
N PHE A 26 -5.83 7.13 -9.09
CA PHE A 26 -6.95 7.79 -8.43
C PHE A 26 -7.34 9.05 -9.20
N PRO A 27 -8.64 9.40 -9.25
CA PRO A 27 -9.08 10.70 -9.73
C PRO A 27 -8.44 11.84 -8.90
N PRO A 28 -8.21 13.02 -9.50
CA PRO A 28 -7.77 14.20 -8.77
C PRO A 28 -8.63 14.48 -7.52
N GLY A 29 -7.98 14.73 -6.39
CA GLY A 29 -8.65 15.01 -5.12
C GLY A 29 -9.12 13.79 -4.31
N ALA A 30 -9.13 12.58 -4.89
CA ALA A 30 -9.61 11.39 -4.17
C ALA A 30 -8.83 11.05 -2.90
N LEU A 31 -7.53 11.39 -2.84
CA LEU A 31 -6.69 11.17 -1.66
C LEU A 31 -6.81 12.26 -0.60
N ALA A 32 -7.53 13.36 -0.85
CA ALA A 32 -7.72 14.43 0.14
C ALA A 32 -8.50 13.95 1.38
N GLY A 33 -9.35 12.92 1.22
CA GLY A 33 -10.12 12.29 2.30
C GLY A 33 -9.38 11.16 3.04
N LEU A 34 -8.09 10.95 2.78
CA LEU A 34 -7.29 9.93 3.47
C LEU A 34 -6.91 10.41 4.87
N ASP A 35 -7.89 10.43 5.77
CA ASP A 35 -7.72 10.76 7.18
C ASP A 35 -7.52 9.49 8.06
N ALA A 36 -7.41 9.69 9.38
CA ALA A 36 -7.25 8.61 10.33
C ALA A 36 -8.43 7.60 10.32
N THR A 37 -9.65 8.08 10.09
CA THR A 37 -10.86 7.25 10.04
C THR A 37 -10.89 6.42 8.76
N ALA A 38 -10.63 7.03 7.62
CA ALA A 38 -10.49 6.35 6.34
C ALA A 38 -9.40 5.28 6.40
N LYS A 39 -8.23 5.62 6.96
CA LYS A 39 -7.12 4.69 7.18
C LYS A 39 -7.52 3.51 8.08
N LYS A 40 -8.25 3.77 9.17
CA LYS A 40 -8.75 2.72 10.06
C LYS A 40 -9.68 1.76 9.32
N ASN A 41 -10.65 2.29 8.56
CA ASN A 41 -11.60 1.48 7.81
C ASN A 41 -10.91 0.59 6.76
N VAL A 42 -9.92 1.13 6.05
CA VAL A 42 -9.10 0.37 5.09
C VAL A 42 -8.37 -0.77 5.79
N ASN A 43 -7.71 -0.47 6.91
CA ASN A 43 -6.95 -1.47 7.68
C ASN A 43 -7.83 -2.56 8.30
N THR A 44 -9.04 -2.23 8.73
CA THR A 44 -10.01 -3.23 9.23
C THR A 44 -10.37 -4.23 8.13
N ARG A 45 -10.65 -3.75 6.91
CA ARG A 45 -10.97 -4.63 5.77
C ARG A 45 -9.75 -5.41 5.28
N ASN A 46 -8.55 -4.83 5.31
CA ASN A 46 -7.33 -5.56 4.98
C ASN A 46 -7.09 -6.71 5.96
N SER A 47 -7.28 -6.45 7.25
CA SER A 47 -7.04 -7.44 8.31
C SER A 47 -7.94 -8.67 8.17
N SER A 48 -9.17 -8.53 7.63
CA SER A 48 -10.05 -9.68 7.39
C SER A 48 -9.52 -10.64 6.31
N GLN A 49 -8.58 -10.18 5.48
CA GLN A 49 -7.89 -10.98 4.46
C GLN A 49 -6.46 -11.37 4.89
N GLY A 50 -6.08 -11.12 6.15
CA GLY A 50 -4.70 -11.31 6.61
C GLY A 50 -3.70 -10.34 5.98
N VAL A 51 -4.19 -9.21 5.46
CA VAL A 51 -3.39 -8.20 4.78
C VAL A 51 -3.13 -7.02 5.69
N SER A 52 -1.92 -6.47 5.61
CA SER A 52 -1.54 -5.23 6.29
C SER A 52 -1.00 -4.21 5.31
N TRP A 53 -1.45 -2.97 5.48
CA TRP A 53 -0.90 -1.83 4.76
C TRP A 53 0.30 -1.28 5.54
N VAL A 54 1.50 -1.35 4.95
CA VAL A 54 2.74 -0.94 5.60
C VAL A 54 3.01 0.54 5.39
N TYR A 55 3.07 0.98 4.12
CA TYR A 55 3.32 2.37 3.77
C TYR A 55 2.86 2.71 2.35
N SER A 56 2.74 3.99 2.02
CA SER A 56 2.41 4.46 0.67
C SER A 56 3.19 5.71 0.30
N TYR A 57 3.64 5.75 -0.94
CA TYR A 57 4.10 6.95 -1.62
C TYR A 57 3.06 7.41 -2.62
N ALA A 58 3.10 8.69 -3.00
CA ALA A 58 2.29 9.24 -4.07
C ALA A 58 3.16 10.05 -5.03
N ASN A 59 2.74 10.16 -6.30
CA ASN A 59 3.30 11.17 -7.20
C ASN A 59 2.93 12.59 -6.70
N ALA A 60 3.59 13.61 -7.26
CA ALA A 60 3.39 15.01 -6.85
C ALA A 60 1.92 15.45 -6.87
N ASP A 61 1.15 14.99 -7.86
CA ASP A 61 -0.26 15.34 -8.03
C ASP A 61 -1.22 14.51 -7.17
N LYS A 62 -0.72 13.53 -6.41
CA LYS A 62 -1.51 12.62 -5.56
C LYS A 62 -2.60 11.85 -6.35
N THR A 63 -2.31 11.52 -7.60
CA THR A 63 -3.19 10.74 -8.50
C THR A 63 -2.69 9.33 -8.75
N LYS A 64 -1.44 9.03 -8.38
CA LYS A 64 -0.87 7.69 -8.46
C LYS A 64 -0.17 7.36 -7.15
N THR A 65 -0.48 6.18 -6.58
CA THR A 65 0.14 5.72 -5.34
C THR A 65 0.97 4.47 -5.57
N PHE A 66 2.03 4.33 -4.77
CA PHE A 66 2.92 3.19 -4.72
C PHE A 66 2.88 2.67 -3.28
N CYS A 67 2.12 1.61 -3.04
CA CYS A 67 1.83 1.16 -1.69
C CYS A 67 2.52 -0.17 -1.39
N ILE A 68 3.20 -0.24 -0.26
CA ILE A 68 3.77 -1.46 0.26
C ILE A 68 2.72 -2.14 1.15
N TYR A 69 2.41 -3.38 0.80
CA TYR A 69 1.50 -4.24 1.54
C TYR A 69 2.21 -5.54 1.93
N GLU A 70 1.74 -6.15 3.00
CA GLU A 70 2.11 -7.51 3.38
C GLU A 70 0.86 -8.38 3.47
N GLY A 71 0.95 -9.62 2.99
CA GLY A 71 -0.14 -10.57 3.01
C GLY A 71 0.33 -11.98 2.68
N PRO A 72 -0.53 -13.00 2.88
CA PRO A 72 -0.16 -14.40 2.66
C PRO A 72 0.04 -14.74 1.18
N SER A 73 -0.62 -14.01 0.25
CA SER A 73 -0.55 -14.23 -1.19
C SER A 73 -0.95 -12.97 -1.97
N GLU A 74 -0.63 -12.92 -3.27
CA GLU A 74 -1.10 -11.85 -4.16
C GLU A 74 -2.64 -11.79 -4.20
N GLN A 75 -3.29 -12.95 -4.22
CA GLN A 75 -4.75 -13.05 -4.22
C GLN A 75 -5.35 -12.37 -2.98
N ALA A 76 -4.77 -12.58 -1.79
CA ALA A 76 -5.24 -11.91 -0.57
C ALA A 76 -5.15 -10.38 -0.67
N ILE A 77 -4.11 -9.84 -1.32
CA ILE A 77 -4.00 -8.39 -1.59
C ILE A 77 -5.12 -7.92 -2.53
N ARG A 78 -5.44 -8.70 -3.56
CA ARG A 78 -6.53 -8.40 -4.51
C ARG A 78 -7.89 -8.44 -3.82
N ASP A 79 -8.14 -9.44 -2.97
CA ASP A 79 -9.37 -9.57 -2.20
C ASP A 79 -9.53 -8.40 -1.22
N ALA A 80 -8.45 -8.00 -0.55
CA ALA A 80 -8.44 -6.84 0.33
C ALA A 80 -8.75 -5.52 -0.43
N ALA A 81 -8.21 -5.36 -1.64
CA ALA A 81 -8.51 -4.21 -2.48
C ALA A 81 -9.97 -4.20 -2.96
N SER A 82 -10.50 -5.36 -3.35
CA SER A 82 -11.91 -5.54 -3.71
C SER A 82 -12.85 -5.21 -2.55
N ALA A 83 -12.56 -5.71 -1.35
CA ALA A 83 -13.32 -5.41 -0.12
C ALA A 83 -13.31 -3.91 0.21
N ASN A 84 -12.23 -3.21 -0.15
CA ASN A 84 -12.12 -1.77 0.01
C ASN A 84 -12.69 -0.95 -1.14
N LYS A 85 -13.04 -1.58 -2.28
CA LYS A 85 -13.42 -0.91 -3.52
C LYS A 85 -12.34 0.05 -4.03
N ILE A 86 -11.08 -0.33 -3.88
CA ILE A 86 -9.92 0.45 -4.31
C ILE A 86 -9.26 -0.29 -5.49
N PRO A 87 -8.92 0.40 -6.59
CA PRO A 87 -8.33 -0.24 -7.76
C PRO A 87 -6.92 -0.80 -7.48
N ILE A 88 -6.50 -1.75 -8.31
CA ILE A 88 -5.11 -2.19 -8.46
C ILE A 88 -4.78 -2.07 -9.95
N ASP A 89 -3.83 -1.18 -10.30
CA ASP A 89 -3.31 -1.10 -11.67
C ASP A 89 -2.29 -2.22 -11.89
N TYR A 90 -1.42 -2.41 -10.90
CA TYR A 90 -0.30 -3.35 -10.94
C TYR A 90 0.04 -3.84 -9.54
N ILE A 91 0.46 -5.09 -9.44
CA ILE A 91 0.92 -5.72 -8.20
C ILE A 91 2.11 -6.62 -8.50
N VAL A 92 3.11 -6.61 -7.62
CA VAL A 92 4.29 -7.46 -7.74
C VAL A 92 4.83 -7.81 -6.36
N GLU A 93 5.27 -9.06 -6.17
CA GLU A 93 5.99 -9.48 -4.96
C GLU A 93 7.40 -8.85 -4.95
N ILE A 94 7.81 -8.26 -3.82
CA ILE A 94 9.10 -7.58 -3.64
C ILE A 94 9.86 -8.15 -2.42
N PRO A 95 10.40 -9.37 -2.52
CA PRO A 95 10.98 -10.07 -1.37
C PRO A 95 12.38 -9.58 -0.98
N VAL A 96 13.06 -8.82 -1.84
CA VAL A 96 14.45 -8.40 -1.66
C VAL A 96 14.52 -6.90 -1.39
N VAL A 97 15.25 -6.52 -0.34
CA VAL A 97 15.62 -5.12 -0.05
C VAL A 97 17.00 -4.86 -0.61
N LEU A 98 17.13 -3.85 -1.47
CA LEU A 98 18.43 -3.36 -1.92
C LEU A 98 18.95 -2.35 -0.89
N THR A 99 20.07 -2.67 -0.26
CA THR A 99 20.80 -1.74 0.63
C THR A 99 22.07 -1.30 -0.06
N SER A 100 22.42 0.00 0.02
CA SER A 100 23.76 0.45 -0.32
C SER A 100 24.73 -0.27 0.61
N ARG A 101 25.56 -1.16 0.06
CA ARG A 101 26.72 -1.68 0.78
C ARG A 101 27.78 -0.60 0.92
#